data_AF-A0A539E697-F1
#
_entry.id   AF-A0A539E697-F1
#
_cell.length_a   1.000
_cell.length_b   1.000
_cell.length_c   1.000
_cell.angle_alpha   90.00
_cell.angle_beta   90.00
_cell.angle_gamma   90.00
#
_symmetry.space_group_name_H-M   'P 1'
#
loop_
_entity.id
_entity.type
_entity.pdbx_description
1 polymer ?
#
loop_
_entity_poly.entity_id
_entity_poly.type
_entity_poly.pdbx_seq_one_letter_code
_entity_poly.pdbx_strand_id
1 'polypeptide(L)'
;MGRDKSFVEVGGIAMVARVATALSSSGCDPVVTIGGDASGLQRLGLATVPDMFPGEGPLGGVVTALRWCPDRPIMVVACDLPLLSGEVLVAMFEAAQEHPDVDVIVAATGRIEPLCAIWRPTAVPVIAARFELGDRAVHRVIGHLHSWVVEVPQLTMTNVNLPADLPDDVPADLPGVVPRSEPDRDAGG
;
A
#
# COMPACT_ATOMS: atom_id res chain seq x y z
N MET A 1 -10.08 4.64 -21.25
CA MET A 1 -8.63 4.42 -21.12
C MET A 1 -8.07 5.57 -20.30
N GLY A 2 -8.09 5.43 -18.97
CA GLY A 2 -7.47 6.40 -18.06
C GLY A 2 -6.03 5.97 -17.83
N ARG A 3 -5.10 6.92 -17.92
CA ARG A 3 -3.69 6.71 -17.54
C ARG A 3 -3.67 6.12 -16.12
N ASP A 4 -3.00 4.99 -15.94
CA ASP A 4 -2.88 4.34 -14.63
C ASP A 4 -2.21 5.34 -13.67
N LYS A 5 -2.97 5.82 -12.69
CA LYS A 5 -2.59 6.95 -11.82
C LYS A 5 -1.37 6.62 -10.97
N SER A 6 -1.10 5.33 -10.76
CA SER A 6 0.06 4.82 -10.03
C SER A 6 1.41 5.34 -10.58
N PHE A 7 1.47 5.67 -11.88
CA PHE A 7 2.67 6.20 -12.55
C PHE A 7 2.81 7.72 -12.50
N VAL A 8 1.85 8.44 -11.92
CA VAL A 8 1.98 9.89 -11.72
C VAL A 8 3.21 10.15 -10.86
N GLU A 9 4.02 11.14 -11.25
CA GLU A 9 5.24 11.48 -10.54
C GLU A 9 5.01 12.60 -9.54
N VAL A 10 5.41 12.36 -8.30
CA VAL A 10 5.49 13.35 -7.24
C VAL A 10 6.96 13.57 -6.94
N GLY A 11 7.44 14.81 -7.06
CA GLY A 11 8.87 15.11 -6.91
C GLY A 11 9.78 14.27 -7.82
N GLY A 12 9.34 13.97 -9.05
CA GLY A 12 10.09 13.18 -10.04
C GLY A 12 10.13 11.67 -9.82
N ILE A 13 9.35 11.13 -8.87
CA ILE A 13 9.26 9.69 -8.59
C ILE A 13 7.81 9.25 -8.70
N ALA A 14 7.56 8.16 -9.43
CA ALA A 14 6.24 7.55 -9.54
C ALA A 14 5.69 7.19 -8.15
N MET A 15 4.43 7.51 -7.87
CA MET A 15 3.81 7.29 -6.55
C MET A 15 3.90 5.83 -6.11
N VAL A 16 3.64 4.88 -7.02
CA VAL A 16 3.77 3.45 -6.71
C VAL A 16 5.18 3.04 -6.28
N ALA A 17 6.22 3.65 -6.88
CA ALA A 17 7.59 3.39 -6.51
C ALA A 17 7.93 4.00 -5.13
N ARG A 18 7.37 5.17 -4.79
CA ARG A 18 7.48 5.76 -3.44
C ARG A 18 6.87 4.85 -2.39
N VAL A 19 5.63 4.41 -2.58
CA VAL A 19 4.94 3.51 -1.65
C VAL A 19 5.68 2.19 -1.50
N ALA A 20 6.12 1.58 -2.61
CA ALA A 20 6.89 0.34 -2.57
C ALA A 20 8.22 0.49 -1.81
N THR A 21 8.91 1.63 -1.98
CA THR A 21 10.16 1.94 -1.26
C THR A 21 9.92 2.15 0.22
N ALA A 22 8.83 2.82 0.60
CA ALA A 22 8.46 3.00 2.01
C ALA A 22 8.21 1.64 2.67
N LEU A 23 7.43 0.76 2.01
CA LEU A 23 7.16 -0.59 2.49
C LEU A 23 8.43 -1.43 2.66
N SER A 24 9.31 -1.47 1.65
CA SER A 24 10.53 -2.26 1.71
C SER A 24 11.51 -1.73 2.77
N SER A 25 11.67 -0.41 2.86
CA SER A 25 12.55 0.23 3.86
C SER A 25 12.07 0.03 5.29
N SER A 26 10.77 -0.19 5.50
CA SER A 26 10.18 -0.49 6.80
C SER A 26 10.15 -2.00 7.14
N GLY A 27 10.67 -2.86 6.26
CA GLY A 27 10.83 -4.30 6.53
C GLY A 27 9.77 -5.21 5.89
N CYS A 28 8.93 -4.71 4.99
CA CYS A 28 8.12 -5.58 4.14
C CYS A 28 9.01 -6.27 3.10
N ASP A 29 9.01 -7.61 3.09
CA ASP A 29 9.67 -8.39 2.05
C ASP A 29 8.94 -9.74 1.86
N PRO A 30 8.54 -10.10 0.62
CA PRO A 30 8.59 -9.31 -0.62
C PRO A 30 7.55 -8.18 -0.69
N VAL A 31 7.88 -7.11 -1.44
CA VAL A 31 6.92 -6.08 -1.87
C VAL A 31 6.50 -6.36 -3.32
N VAL A 32 5.18 -6.49 -3.54
CA VAL A 32 4.60 -6.72 -4.87
C VAL A 32 3.42 -5.79 -5.12
N THR A 33 3.16 -5.52 -6.39
CA THR A 33 1.98 -4.78 -6.85
C THR A 33 0.90 -5.75 -7.31
N ILE A 34 -0.37 -5.40 -7.10
CA ILE A 34 -1.51 -6.21 -7.55
C ILE A 34 -2.19 -5.51 -8.72
N GLY A 35 -2.29 -6.19 -9.87
CA GLY A 35 -2.91 -5.64 -11.08
C GLY A 35 -2.10 -4.50 -11.72
N GLY A 36 -2.80 -3.56 -12.38
CA GLY A 36 -2.21 -2.40 -13.06
C GLY A 36 -1.53 -2.71 -14.40
N ASP A 37 -0.84 -1.72 -14.97
CA ASP A 37 0.04 -1.91 -16.14
C ASP A 37 1.33 -2.66 -15.73
N ALA A 38 1.28 -3.99 -15.79
CA ALA A 38 2.41 -4.85 -15.46
C ALA A 38 3.70 -4.50 -16.23
N SER A 39 3.60 -4.07 -17.49
CA SER A 39 4.79 -3.69 -18.26
C SER A 39 5.40 -2.39 -17.74
N GLY A 40 4.57 -1.43 -17.35
CA GLY A 40 5.01 -0.19 -16.69
C GLY A 40 5.64 -0.45 -15.33
N LEU A 41 5.02 -1.29 -14.50
CA LEU A 41 5.49 -1.62 -13.16
C LEU A 41 6.85 -2.36 -13.22
N GLN A 42 7.00 -3.30 -14.15
CA GLN A 42 8.28 -3.99 -14.39
C GLN A 42 9.39 -3.03 -14.83
N ARG A 43 9.09 -2.00 -15.66
CA ARG A 43 10.07 -0.97 -16.02
C ARG A 43 10.53 -0.13 -14.81
N LEU A 44 9.71 -0.05 -13.75
CA LEU A 44 10.09 0.57 -12.48
C LEU A 44 10.79 -0.41 -11.53
N GLY A 45 11.04 -1.66 -11.95
CA GLY A 45 11.66 -2.69 -11.12
C GLY A 45 10.71 -3.31 -10.09
N LEU A 46 9.41 -3.09 -10.21
CA LEU A 46 8.41 -3.61 -9.27
C LEU A 46 7.89 -4.98 -9.75
N ALA A 47 7.88 -5.95 -8.83
CA ALA A 47 7.21 -7.22 -9.05
C ALA A 47 5.68 -7.02 -9.06
N THR A 48 4.99 -7.75 -9.92
CA THR A 48 3.54 -7.61 -10.11
C THR A 48 2.87 -8.99 -10.12
N VAL A 49 1.78 -9.09 -9.36
CA VAL A 49 0.86 -10.23 -9.35
C VAL A 49 -0.39 -9.81 -10.13
N PRO A 50 -0.81 -10.57 -11.16
CA PRO A 50 -2.05 -10.28 -11.88
C PRO A 50 -3.25 -10.31 -10.93
N ASP A 51 -4.14 -9.33 -11.06
CA ASP A 51 -5.41 -9.33 -10.33
C ASP A 51 -6.27 -10.52 -10.78
N MET A 52 -6.64 -11.40 -9.83
CA MET A 52 -7.51 -12.54 -10.11
C MET A 52 -8.96 -12.12 -10.35
N PHE A 53 -9.35 -10.92 -9.91
CA PHE A 53 -10.72 -10.44 -9.93
C PHE A 53 -10.82 -9.03 -10.54
N PRO A 54 -10.36 -8.84 -11.80
CA PRO A 54 -10.30 -7.53 -12.42
C PRO A 54 -11.69 -6.91 -12.53
N GLY A 55 -11.84 -5.68 -12.02
CA GLY A 55 -13.10 -4.95 -12.02
C GLY A 55 -13.99 -5.19 -10.81
N GLU A 56 -13.62 -6.11 -9.90
CA GLU A 56 -14.36 -6.44 -8.68
C GLU A 56 -13.96 -5.54 -7.49
N GLY A 57 -13.62 -4.28 -7.78
CA GLY A 57 -13.24 -3.28 -6.79
C GLY A 57 -11.96 -3.60 -5.99
N PRO A 58 -11.59 -2.75 -5.02
CA PRO A 58 -10.35 -2.91 -4.25
C PRO A 58 -10.30 -4.19 -3.42
N LEU A 59 -11.46 -4.73 -3.02
CA LEU A 59 -11.50 -6.00 -2.31
C LEU A 59 -11.00 -7.17 -3.17
N GLY A 60 -11.22 -7.14 -4.49
CA GLY A 60 -10.64 -8.13 -5.41
C GLY A 60 -9.11 -8.16 -5.34
N GLY A 61 -8.48 -6.98 -5.27
CA GLY A 61 -7.04 -6.84 -5.08
C GLY A 61 -6.56 -7.39 -3.73
N VAL A 62 -7.28 -7.11 -2.64
CA VAL A 62 -6.98 -7.66 -1.31
C VAL A 62 -7.08 -9.19 -1.30
N VAL A 63 -8.14 -9.76 -1.90
CA VAL A 63 -8.31 -11.22 -2.03
C VAL A 63 -7.18 -11.83 -2.84
N THR A 64 -6.78 -11.19 -3.94
CA THR A 64 -5.63 -11.62 -4.74
C THR A 64 -4.35 -11.63 -3.91
N ALA A 65 -4.08 -10.58 -3.14
CA ALA A 65 -2.88 -10.49 -2.28
C ALA A 65 -2.86 -11.59 -1.19
N LEU A 66 -4.01 -11.83 -0.53
CA LEU A 66 -4.13 -12.87 0.50
C LEU A 66 -3.96 -14.27 -0.07
N ARG A 67 -4.44 -14.53 -1.30
CA ARG A 67 -4.21 -15.80 -1.98
C ARG A 67 -2.77 -16.01 -2.41
N TRP A 68 -2.07 -14.92 -2.71
CA TRP A 68 -0.66 -14.96 -3.08
C TRP A 68 0.26 -15.27 -1.89
N CYS A 69 -0.11 -14.83 -0.67
CA CYS A 69 0.63 -15.11 0.56
C CYS A 69 -0.32 -15.59 1.68
N PRO A 70 -0.79 -16.87 1.63
CA PRO A 70 -1.88 -17.35 2.48
C PRO A 70 -1.49 -17.58 3.95
N ASP A 71 -0.22 -17.88 4.23
CA ASP A 71 0.21 -18.38 5.54
C ASP A 71 0.92 -17.33 6.40
N ARG A 72 0.91 -16.06 6.00
CA ARG A 72 1.58 -14.96 6.70
C ARG A 72 0.71 -13.72 6.74
N PRO A 73 0.87 -12.86 7.76
CA PRO A 73 0.30 -11.52 7.71
C PRO A 73 0.84 -10.75 6.51
N ILE A 74 -0.04 -9.98 5.85
CA ILE A 74 0.35 -9.10 4.74
C ILE A 74 -0.07 -7.67 5.04
N MET A 75 0.75 -6.71 4.62
CA MET A 75 0.36 -5.31 4.58
C MET A 75 -0.15 -4.95 3.19
N VAL A 76 -1.34 -4.37 3.11
CA VAL A 76 -1.92 -3.86 1.87
C VAL A 76 -2.01 -2.35 1.96
N VAL A 77 -1.37 -1.68 0.99
CA VAL A 77 -1.34 -0.22 0.90
C VAL A 77 -1.75 0.25 -0.50
N ALA A 78 -2.55 1.31 -0.58
CA ALA A 78 -2.88 1.96 -1.84
C ALA A 78 -1.64 2.62 -2.47
N CYS A 79 -1.51 2.52 -3.80
CA CYS A 79 -0.33 3.01 -4.53
C CYS A 79 -0.30 4.53 -4.74
N ASP A 80 -1.36 5.22 -4.35
CA ASP A 80 -1.59 6.67 -4.52
C ASP A 80 -1.47 7.45 -3.19
N LEU A 81 -0.71 6.89 -2.24
CA LEU A 81 -0.34 7.51 -0.97
C LEU A 81 1.14 7.95 -0.98
N PRO A 82 1.52 8.96 -1.79
CA PRO A 82 2.93 9.34 -1.97
C PRO A 82 3.58 9.93 -0.71
N LEU A 83 2.80 10.27 0.31
CA LEU A 83 3.23 10.85 1.58
C LEU A 83 3.28 9.82 2.72
N LEU A 84 3.07 8.53 2.41
CA LEU A 84 3.18 7.44 3.39
C LEU A 84 4.57 7.44 4.02
N SER A 85 4.62 7.57 5.35
CA SER A 85 5.88 7.62 6.08
C SER A 85 6.27 6.27 6.67
N GLY A 86 7.57 6.05 6.82
CA GLY A 86 8.07 4.87 7.54
C GLY A 86 7.64 4.84 9.01
N GLU A 87 7.44 5.99 9.65
CA GLU A 87 6.92 6.08 11.02
C GLU A 87 5.51 5.48 11.14
N VAL A 88 4.63 5.76 10.16
CA VAL A 88 3.31 5.13 10.11
C VAL A 88 3.41 3.62 9.96
N LEU A 89 4.30 3.16 9.07
CA LEU A 89 4.50 1.71 8.88
C LEU A 89 5.03 1.03 10.15
N VAL A 90 5.96 1.65 10.87
CA VAL A 90 6.46 1.17 12.15
C VAL A 90 5.34 1.08 13.19
N ALA A 91 4.54 2.14 13.35
CA ALA A 91 3.41 2.14 14.28
C ALA A 91 2.39 1.03 13.95
N MET A 92 2.15 0.76 12.66
CA MET A 92 1.30 -0.34 12.22
C MET A 92 1.89 -1.71 12.62
N PHE A 93 3.20 -1.91 12.49
CA PHE A 93 3.86 -3.16 12.92
C PHE A 93 3.89 -3.33 14.43
N GLU A 94 4.10 -2.26 15.19
CA GLU A 94 4.03 -2.29 16.65
C GLU A 94 2.63 -2.70 17.11
N ALA A 95 1.58 -2.08 16.57
CA ALA A 95 0.21 -2.47 16.87
C ALA A 95 -0.10 -3.93 16.48
N ALA A 96 0.48 -4.42 15.37
CA ALA A 96 0.35 -5.83 14.98
C ALA A 96 1.02 -6.79 15.97
N GLN A 97 2.08 -6.37 16.66
CA GLN A 97 2.72 -7.17 17.71
C GLN A 97 1.95 -7.10 19.03
N GLU A 98 1.44 -5.93 19.40
CA GLU A 98 0.68 -5.70 20.64
C GLU A 98 -0.70 -6.36 20.63
N HIS A 99 -1.31 -6.50 19.45
CA HIS A 99 -2.64 -7.05 19.26
C HIS A 99 -2.61 -8.31 18.38
N PRO A 100 -2.06 -9.44 18.84
CA PRO A 100 -1.92 -10.66 18.03
C PRO A 100 -3.27 -11.33 17.71
N ASP A 101 -4.31 -11.09 18.50
CA ASP A 101 -5.62 -11.78 18.42
C ASP A 101 -6.64 -11.09 17.50
N VAL A 102 -6.27 -10.00 16.84
CA VAL A 102 -7.15 -9.30 15.88
C VAL A 102 -6.92 -9.82 14.46
N ASP A 103 -7.95 -9.81 13.63
CA ASP A 103 -7.86 -10.26 12.24
C ASP A 103 -7.17 -9.23 11.34
N VAL A 104 -7.33 -7.95 11.66
CA VAL A 104 -6.82 -6.83 10.86
C VAL A 104 -6.40 -5.66 11.73
N ILE A 105 -5.23 -5.08 11.45
CA ILE A 105 -4.83 -3.75 11.91
C ILE A 105 -5.11 -2.77 10.77
N VAL A 106 -5.81 -1.67 11.02
CA VAL A 106 -6.16 -0.68 9.98
C VAL A 106 -5.79 0.73 10.44
N ALA A 107 -5.13 1.48 9.57
CA ALA A 107 -4.84 2.89 9.83
C ALA A 107 -6.13 3.73 9.84
N ALA A 108 -6.14 4.87 10.51
CA ALA A 108 -7.24 5.81 10.50
C ALA A 108 -6.79 7.26 10.60
N THR A 109 -7.58 8.14 9.98
CA THR A 109 -7.46 9.61 10.04
C THR A 109 -8.75 10.20 10.59
N GLY A 110 -9.25 9.66 11.71
CA GLY A 110 -10.62 9.84 12.20
C GLY A 110 -11.68 9.01 11.45
N ARG A 111 -11.33 8.42 10.31
CA ARG A 111 -12.03 7.31 9.65
C ARG A 111 -11.01 6.27 9.23
N ILE A 112 -11.42 5.01 9.16
CA ILE A 112 -10.53 3.94 8.71
C ILE A 112 -10.06 4.17 7.28
N GLU A 113 -8.81 3.84 7.03
CA GLU A 113 -8.13 3.82 5.73
C GLU A 113 -7.96 2.35 5.29
N PRO A 114 -8.94 1.76 4.60
CA PRO A 114 -9.02 0.30 4.43
C PRO A 114 -7.90 -0.30 3.57
N LEU A 115 -7.24 0.56 2.78
CA LEU A 115 -6.08 0.22 1.95
C LEU A 115 -4.80 0.80 2.57
N CYS A 116 -4.73 0.81 3.90
CA CYS A 116 -3.50 0.91 4.69
C CYS A 116 -3.71 0.01 5.92
N ALA A 117 -3.59 -1.30 5.71
CA ALA A 117 -3.99 -2.30 6.69
C ALA A 117 -3.09 -3.54 6.66
N ILE A 118 -2.89 -4.14 7.82
CA ILE A 118 -2.22 -5.44 8.00
C ILE A 118 -3.27 -6.50 8.23
N TRP A 119 -3.33 -7.49 7.34
CA TRP A 119 -4.29 -8.57 7.34
C TRP A 119 -3.64 -9.85 7.81
N ARG A 120 -4.24 -10.54 8.78
CA ARG A 120 -3.78 -11.87 9.21
C ARG A 120 -4.46 -12.99 8.40
N PRO A 121 -3.85 -14.19 8.33
CA PRO A 121 -4.50 -15.36 7.73
C PRO A 121 -5.89 -15.67 8.31
N THR A 122 -6.14 -15.33 9.58
CA THR A 122 -7.45 -15.52 10.23
C THR A 122 -8.58 -14.71 9.59
N ALA A 123 -8.26 -13.60 8.91
CA ALA A 123 -9.23 -12.78 8.19
C ALA A 123 -9.72 -13.44 6.89
N VAL A 124 -8.91 -14.32 6.29
CA VAL A 124 -9.12 -14.87 4.94
C VAL A 124 -10.48 -15.56 4.78
N PRO A 125 -10.94 -16.44 5.69
CA PRO A 125 -12.24 -17.11 5.54
C PRO A 125 -13.41 -16.13 5.51
N VAL A 126 -13.38 -15.09 6.37
CA VAL A 126 -14.42 -14.05 6.40
C VAL A 126 -14.38 -13.24 5.11
N ILE A 127 -13.19 -12.79 4.68
CA ILE A 127 -13.02 -12.01 3.46
C ILE A 127 -13.53 -12.79 2.24
N ALA A 128 -13.17 -14.07 2.12
CA ALA A 128 -13.61 -14.94 1.03
C ALA A 128 -15.14 -15.07 1.00
N ALA A 129 -15.76 -15.37 2.14
CA ALA A 129 -17.21 -15.50 2.25
C ALA A 129 -17.93 -14.18 1.90
N ARG A 130 -17.44 -13.03 2.39
CA ARG A 130 -18.01 -11.72 2.08
C ARG A 130 -17.87 -11.36 0.60
N PHE A 131 -16.73 -11.69 -0.01
CA PHE A 131 -16.49 -11.48 -1.43
C PHE A 131 -17.44 -12.31 -2.30
N GLU A 132 -17.69 -13.57 -1.93
CA GLU A 132 -18.67 -14.46 -2.60
C GLU A 132 -20.11 -13.95 -2.46
N LEU A 133 -20.44 -13.29 -1.35
CA LEU A 133 -21.73 -12.62 -1.14
C LEU A 133 -21.90 -11.29 -1.90
N GLY A 134 -20.89 -10.87 -2.67
CA GLY A 134 -20.95 -9.68 -3.52
C GLY A 134 -20.38 -8.41 -2.88
N ASP A 135 -19.74 -8.48 -1.71
CA ASP A 135 -19.04 -7.30 -1.20
C ASP A 135 -17.84 -6.95 -2.09
N ARG A 136 -17.63 -5.66 -2.32
CA ARG A 136 -16.52 -5.11 -3.14
C ARG A 136 -15.73 -4.01 -2.43
N ALA A 137 -16.29 -3.51 -1.32
CA ALA A 137 -15.74 -2.43 -0.54
C ALA A 137 -15.01 -2.99 0.69
N VAL A 138 -13.72 -2.70 0.81
CA VAL A 138 -12.86 -3.23 1.88
C VAL A 138 -13.36 -2.81 3.28
N HIS A 139 -13.80 -1.55 3.46
CA HIS A 139 -14.34 -1.08 4.73
C HIS A 139 -15.55 -1.88 5.22
N ARG A 140 -16.39 -2.41 4.32
CA ARG A 140 -17.55 -3.23 4.71
C ARG A 140 -17.11 -4.55 5.32
N VAL A 141 -16.08 -5.17 4.73
CA VAL A 141 -15.55 -6.45 5.20
C VAL A 141 -14.82 -6.30 6.54
N ILE A 142 -14.10 -5.19 6.74
CA ILE A 142 -13.48 -4.86 8.03
C ILE A 142 -14.53 -4.84 9.15
N GLY A 143 -15.75 -4.34 8.88
CA GLY A 143 -16.85 -4.35 9.86
C GLY A 143 -17.35 -5.74 10.28
N HIS A 144 -16.90 -6.81 9.62
CA HIS A 144 -17.19 -8.21 9.98
C HIS A 144 -16.02 -8.91 10.67
N LEU A 145 -14.91 -8.22 10.90
CA LEU A 145 -13.67 -8.76 11.44
C LEU A 145 -13.41 -8.21 12.84
N HIS A 146 -12.62 -8.93 13.63
CA HIS A 146 -12.03 -8.35 14.82
C HIS A 146 -10.90 -7.41 14.39
N SER A 147 -11.12 -6.09 14.44
CA SER A 147 -10.16 -5.10 13.95
C SER A 147 -9.57 -4.26 15.07
N TRP A 148 -8.29 -3.90 14.94
CA TRP A 148 -7.67 -2.83 15.71
C TRP A 148 -7.38 -1.62 14.82
N VAL A 149 -7.58 -0.41 15.36
CA VAL A 149 -7.38 0.84 14.62
C VAL A 149 -6.13 1.54 15.14
N VAL A 150 -5.29 2.02 14.23
CA VAL A 150 -4.13 2.87 14.52
C VAL A 150 -4.40 4.25 13.96
N GLU A 151 -4.54 5.25 14.82
CA GLU A 151 -4.66 6.64 14.37
C GLU A 151 -3.30 7.12 13.85
N VAL A 152 -3.32 7.68 12.64
CA VAL A 152 -2.12 8.16 11.93
C VAL A 152 -2.31 9.61 11.48
N PRO A 153 -1.23 10.37 11.23
CA PRO A 153 -1.36 11.73 10.75
C PRO A 153 -2.07 11.80 9.40
N GLN A 154 -3.11 12.64 9.28
CA GLN A 154 -3.94 12.77 8.07
C GLN A 154 -3.13 12.99 6.80
N LEU A 155 -2.07 13.81 6.88
CA LEU A 155 -1.19 14.12 5.75
C LEU A 155 -0.61 12.86 5.09
N THR A 156 -0.25 11.85 5.88
CA THR A 156 0.39 10.61 5.38
C THR A 156 -0.56 9.74 4.54
N MET A 157 -1.88 9.91 4.72
CA MET A 157 -2.93 9.18 4.01
C MET A 157 -3.57 10.02 2.90
N THR A 158 -2.90 11.09 2.45
CA THR A 158 -3.40 11.93 1.35
C THR A 158 -3.38 11.14 0.05
N ASN A 159 -4.57 10.87 -0.49
CA ASN A 159 -4.74 10.28 -1.82
C ASN A 159 -4.45 11.34 -2.89
N VAL A 160 -3.52 11.04 -3.79
CA VAL A 160 -3.10 11.96 -4.85
C VAL A 160 -3.45 11.36 -6.20
N ASN A 161 -4.30 12.05 -6.98
CA ASN A 161 -4.64 11.61 -8.33
C ASN A 161 -3.74 12.29 -9.37
N LEU A 162 -3.33 13.52 -9.09
CA LEU A 162 -2.42 14.36 -9.88
C LEU A 162 -1.46 15.08 -8.94
N PRO A 163 -0.25 15.48 -9.39
CA PRO A 163 0.72 16.15 -8.52
C PRO A 163 0.19 17.46 -7.92
N ALA A 164 -0.76 18.12 -8.62
CA ALA A 164 -1.42 19.33 -8.15
C ALA A 164 -2.40 19.10 -6.98
N ASP A 165 -2.74 17.84 -6.65
CA ASP A 165 -3.56 17.50 -5.49
C ASP A 165 -2.75 17.48 -4.18
N LEU A 166 -1.43 17.62 -4.27
CA LEU A 166 -0.57 17.70 -3.09
C LEU A 166 -0.88 18.99 -2.30
N PRO A 167 -0.96 18.91 -0.96
CA PRO A 167 -1.03 20.09 -0.11
C PRO A 167 0.16 21.03 -0.33
N ASP A 168 -0.08 22.34 -0.23
CA ASP A 168 0.96 23.37 -0.40
C ASP A 168 2.08 23.27 0.65
N ASP A 169 1.81 22.61 1.78
CA ASP A 169 2.72 22.42 2.92
C ASP A 169 3.47 21.07 2.88
N VAL A 170 3.43 20.36 1.74
CA VAL A 170 4.22 19.14 1.56
C VAL A 170 5.72 19.45 1.73
N PRO A 171 6.44 18.73 2.62
CA PRO A 171 7.87 18.93 2.81
C PRO A 171 8.64 18.83 1.48
N ALA A 172 9.57 19.76 1.25
CA ALA A 172 10.41 19.75 0.05
C ALA A 172 11.27 18.47 -0.05
N ASP A 173 11.56 17.85 1.09
CA ASP A 173 12.25 16.56 1.20
C ASP A 173 11.23 15.46 1.56
N LEU A 174 10.59 14.92 0.53
CA LEU A 174 9.64 13.82 0.70
C LEU A 174 10.39 12.54 1.04
N PRO A 175 10.02 11.81 2.12
CA PRO A 175 10.66 10.55 2.47
C PRO A 175 10.60 9.57 1.29
N GLY A 176 11.71 8.87 1.03
CA GLY A 176 11.89 8.00 -0.13
C GLY A 176 12.79 8.57 -1.24
N VAL A 177 13.38 9.76 -1.07
CA VAL A 177 14.53 10.17 -1.87
C VAL A 177 15.76 9.38 -1.40
N VAL A 178 16.00 8.22 -2.00
CA VAL A 178 17.39 7.77 -2.13
C VAL A 178 17.96 8.66 -3.24
N PRO A 179 18.90 9.59 -2.97
CA PRO A 179 19.57 10.28 -4.05
C PRO A 179 20.16 9.21 -4.96
N ARG A 180 19.86 9.28 -6.27
CA ARG A 180 20.58 8.47 -7.26
C ARG A 180 22.06 8.71 -6.96
N SER A 181 22.77 7.68 -6.51
CA SER A 181 24.22 7.72 -6.52
C SER A 181 24.60 8.09 -7.94
N GLU A 182 25.23 9.26 -8.10
CA GLU A 182 25.78 9.66 -9.39
C GLU A 182 26.65 8.50 -9.89
N PRO A 183 26.58 8.14 -11.18
CA PRO A 183 27.52 7.18 -11.71
C PRO A 183 28.91 7.77 -11.49
N ASP A 184 29.73 7.03 -10.75
CA ASP A 184 31.11 7.33 -10.43
C ASP A 184 31.82 7.87 -11.68
N ARG A 185 31.93 9.21 -11.76
CA ARG A 185 32.69 9.90 -12.80
C ARG A 185 34.08 10.12 -12.25
N ASP A 186 34.78 9.05 -11.89
CA ASP A 186 36.22 9.06 -11.72
C ASP A 186 36.80 7.64 -11.90
N ALA A 187 37.03 7.31 -13.16
CA ALA A 187 38.13 6.43 -13.55
C ALA A 187 38.72 6.97 -14.86
N GLY A 188 39.30 8.16 -14.77
CA GLY A 188 40.34 8.60 -15.70
C GLY A 188 41.67 7.98 -15.29
N GLY A 189 42.22 7.15 -16.18
CA GLY A 189 43.55 6.55 -16.09
C GLY A 189 43.89 5.84 -17.39
#